data_AF-A0A6A6SPF0-F1
#
_entry.id   AF-A0A6A6SPF0-F1
#
_cell.length_a   1.000
_cell.length_b   1.000
_cell.length_c   1.000
_cell.angle_alpha   90.00
_cell.angle_beta   90.00
_cell.angle_gamma   90.00
#
_symmetry.space_group_name_H-M   'P 1'
#
loop_
_entity.id
_entity.type
_entity.pdbx_description
1 polymer ?
#
loop_
_entity_poly.entity_id
_entity_poly.type
_entity_poly.pdbx_seq_one_letter_code
_entity_poly.pdbx_strand_id
1 'polypeptide(L)'
;MWLANPCQVIALQHIEFGRMMLANHEAQLQSRRLGGGELASQASEAFLLHSTRIICGLAACHSDRHEALTGAAVAISMCGKFVRSAGERAAMMSILDKLKNEFIWNVGHAMGELSNAAADAI
;
A
#
# COMPACT_ATOMS: atom_id res chain seq x y z
N MET A 1 -6.12 18.13 0.54
CA MET A 1 -6.93 17.71 1.70
C MET A 1 -6.39 18.49 2.90
N TRP A 2 -7.07 19.56 3.33
CA TRP A 2 -6.60 20.47 4.38
C TRP A 2 -7.30 20.11 5.71
N LEU A 3 -6.51 19.91 6.78
CA LEU A 3 -6.92 19.77 8.19
C LEU A 3 -7.71 18.49 8.59
N ALA A 4 -7.22 17.30 8.23
CA ALA A 4 -7.68 16.09 8.92
C ALA A 4 -7.02 16.00 10.31
N ASN A 5 -7.80 15.84 11.38
CA ASN A 5 -7.24 15.48 12.69
C ASN A 5 -6.49 14.14 12.55
N PRO A 6 -5.33 13.93 13.21
CA PRO A 6 -4.63 12.64 13.21
C PRO A 6 -5.55 11.42 13.36
N CYS A 7 -6.57 11.47 14.22
CA CYS A 7 -7.51 10.35 14.37
C CYS A 7 -8.29 10.04 13.09
N GLN A 8 -8.64 11.05 12.28
CA GLN A 8 -9.34 10.89 11.02
C GLN A 8 -8.42 10.28 9.95
N VAL A 9 -7.15 10.67 9.93
CA VAL A 9 -6.15 10.09 9.02
C VAL A 9 -6.01 8.60 9.29
N ILE A 10 -5.82 8.23 10.55
CA ILE A 10 -5.69 6.82 10.96
C ILE A 10 -6.99 6.06 10.71
N ALA A 11 -8.15 6.64 10.99
CA ALA A 11 -9.44 6.02 10.69
C ALA A 11 -9.61 5.73 9.19
N LEU A 12 -9.25 6.68 8.32
CA LEU A 12 -9.28 6.49 6.87
C LEU A 12 -8.32 5.40 6.41
N GLN A 13 -7.09 5.34 6.96
CA GLN A 13 -6.16 4.26 6.65
C GLN A 13 -6.72 2.88 7.06
N HIS A 14 -7.38 2.79 8.21
CA HIS A 14 -8.01 1.54 8.67
C HIS A 14 -9.21 1.13 7.80
N ILE A 15 -10.00 2.09 7.31
CA ILE A 15 -11.06 1.81 6.34
C ILE A 15 -10.47 1.20 5.07
N GLU A 16 -9.38 1.76 4.55
CA GLU A 16 -8.69 1.21 3.37
C GLU A 16 -8.11 -0.18 3.64
N PHE A 17 -7.52 -0.44 4.81
CA PHE A 17 -7.09 -1.79 5.18
C PHE A 17 -8.26 -2.79 5.23
N GLY A 18 -9.40 -2.39 5.79
CA GLY A 18 -10.61 -3.21 5.79
C GLY A 18 -11.08 -3.56 4.37
N ARG A 19 -11.06 -2.58 3.46
CA ARG A 19 -11.37 -2.78 2.04
C ARG A 19 -10.40 -3.75 1.38
N MET A 20 -9.09 -3.61 1.64
CA MET A 20 -8.07 -4.52 1.12
C MET A 20 -8.28 -5.96 1.58
N MET A 21 -8.58 -6.16 2.88
CA MET A 21 -8.87 -7.50 3.41
C MET A 21 -10.11 -8.12 2.76
N LEU A 22 -11.18 -7.32 2.57
CA LEU A 22 -12.40 -7.80 1.93
C LEU A 22 -12.14 -8.20 0.46
N ALA A 23 -11.45 -7.34 -0.29
CA ALA A 23 -11.10 -7.62 -1.70
C ALA A 23 -10.23 -8.88 -1.84
N ASN A 24 -9.26 -9.07 -0.94
CA ASN A 24 -8.44 -10.28 -0.92
C ASN A 24 -9.28 -11.52 -0.61
N HIS A 25 -10.20 -11.45 0.37
CA HIS A 25 -11.09 -12.55 0.69
C HIS A 25 -12.03 -12.91 -0.48
N GLU A 26 -12.61 -11.91 -1.14
CA GLU A 26 -13.44 -12.11 -2.33
C GLU A 26 -12.66 -12.75 -3.48
N ALA A 27 -11.42 -12.30 -3.73
CA ALA A 27 -10.55 -12.88 -4.75
C ALA A 27 -10.24 -14.36 -4.47
N GLN A 28 -10.01 -14.73 -3.20
CA GLN A 28 -9.83 -16.13 -2.79
C GLN A 28 -11.09 -16.97 -2.97
N LEU A 29 -12.27 -16.41 -2.75
CA LEU A 29 -13.53 -17.10 -3.02
C LEU A 29 -13.76 -17.32 -4.53
N GLN A 30 -13.44 -16.32 -5.35
CA GLN A 30 -13.59 -16.37 -6.80
C GLN A 30 -12.63 -17.38 -7.44
N SER A 31 -11.36 -17.39 -7.02
CA SER A 31 -10.36 -18.35 -7.53
C SER A 31 -10.75 -19.80 -7.25
N ARG A 32 -11.41 -20.07 -6.12
CA ARG A 32 -11.89 -21.41 -5.75
C ARG A 32 -13.15 -21.84 -6.51
N ARG A 33 -14.01 -20.92 -6.95
CA ARG A 33 -15.37 -21.22 -7.41
C ARG A 33 -15.59 -21.15 -8.92
N LEU A 34 -14.86 -20.30 -9.64
CA LEU A 34 -15.35 -19.82 -10.95
C LEU A 34 -14.42 -20.03 -12.15
N GLY A 35 -13.23 -20.64 -11.98
CA GLY A 35 -12.34 -20.93 -13.12
C GLY A 35 -11.77 -19.71 -13.86
N GLY A 36 -12.23 -18.49 -13.57
CA GLY A 36 -11.74 -17.20 -14.09
C GLY A 36 -10.71 -16.54 -13.18
N GLY A 37 -9.78 -17.32 -12.62
CA GLY A 37 -8.87 -16.89 -11.56
C GLY A 37 -7.97 -15.71 -11.92
N GLU A 38 -7.56 -15.59 -13.18
CA GLU A 38 -6.62 -14.55 -13.62
C GLU A 38 -7.25 -13.15 -13.66
N LEU A 39 -8.43 -12.99 -14.28
CA LEU A 39 -9.13 -11.70 -14.34
C LEU A 39 -9.58 -11.24 -12.94
N ALA A 40 -10.04 -12.18 -12.10
CA ALA A 40 -10.35 -11.92 -10.71
C ALA A 40 -9.10 -11.48 -9.90
N SER A 41 -7.95 -12.12 -10.15
CA SER A 41 -6.66 -11.74 -9.54
C SER A 41 -6.27 -10.31 -9.93
N GLN A 42 -6.27 -10.00 -11.23
CA GLN A 42 -5.88 -8.67 -11.72
C GLN A 42 -6.80 -7.56 -11.18
N ALA A 43 -8.11 -7.79 -11.12
CA ALA A 43 -9.05 -6.83 -10.53
C ALA A 43 -8.78 -6.61 -9.03
N SER A 44 -8.48 -7.69 -8.29
CA SER A 44 -8.09 -7.60 -6.89
C SER A 44 -6.78 -6.85 -6.70
N GLU A 45 -5.77 -7.12 -7.52
CA GLU A 45 -4.48 -6.41 -7.50
C GLU A 45 -4.63 -4.91 -7.75
N ALA A 46 -5.43 -4.53 -8.75
CA ALA A 46 -5.71 -3.13 -9.05
C ALA A 46 -6.41 -2.43 -7.88
N PHE A 47 -7.33 -3.12 -7.19
CA PHE A 47 -8.00 -2.60 -6.01
C PHE A 47 -7.05 -2.43 -4.82
N LEU A 48 -6.22 -3.44 -4.55
CA LEU A 48 -5.21 -3.39 -3.51
C LEU A 48 -4.21 -2.23 -3.72
N LEU A 49 -3.78 -2.02 -4.97
CA LEU A 49 -2.97 -0.86 -5.34
C LEU A 49 -3.70 0.46 -5.15
N HIS A 50 -4.99 0.54 -5.50
CA HIS A 50 -5.78 1.74 -5.29
C HIS A 50 -5.84 2.14 -3.81
N SER A 51 -6.17 1.20 -2.91
CA SER A 51 -6.16 1.46 -1.47
C SER A 51 -4.75 1.81 -0.97
N THR A 52 -3.70 1.14 -1.46
CA THR A 52 -2.31 1.45 -1.12
C THR A 52 -1.95 2.90 -1.50
N ARG A 53 -2.37 3.37 -2.68
CA ARG A 53 -2.18 4.76 -3.12
C ARG A 53 -2.88 5.76 -2.21
N ILE A 54 -4.12 5.47 -1.80
CA ILE A 54 -4.85 6.33 -0.84
C ILE A 54 -4.08 6.40 0.48
N ILE A 55 -3.67 5.27 1.05
CA ILE A 55 -2.92 5.20 2.31
C ILE A 55 -1.59 5.97 2.19
N CYS A 56 -0.85 5.80 1.09
CA CYS A 56 0.40 6.51 0.84
C CYS A 56 0.19 8.00 0.65
N GLY A 57 -0.89 8.41 -0.04
CA GLY A 57 -1.25 9.82 -0.18
C GLY A 57 -1.62 10.48 1.15
N LEU A 58 -2.35 9.75 2.02
CA LEU A 58 -2.64 10.18 3.38
C LEU A 58 -1.35 10.38 4.18
N ALA A 59 -0.42 9.44 4.10
CA ALA A 59 0.88 9.50 4.78
C ALA A 59 1.77 10.63 4.25
N ALA A 60 1.80 10.85 2.93
CA ALA A 60 2.55 11.96 2.33
C ALA A 60 2.03 13.33 2.81
N CYS A 61 0.71 13.48 2.93
CA CYS A 61 0.09 14.70 3.45
C CYS A 61 0.33 14.94 4.95
N HIS A 62 0.63 13.89 5.71
CA HIS A 62 0.81 13.93 7.18
C HIS A 62 2.14 13.28 7.57
N SER A 63 3.19 13.67 6.84
CA SER A 63 4.49 12.99 6.91
C SER A 63 5.28 13.31 8.18
N ASP A 64 4.81 14.23 9.01
CA ASP A 64 5.28 14.48 10.38
C ASP A 64 4.77 13.43 11.39
N ARG A 65 3.87 12.53 10.97
CA ARG A 65 3.21 11.56 11.85
C ARG A 65 3.74 10.15 11.61
N HIS A 66 4.38 9.60 12.64
CA HIS A 66 4.86 8.22 12.64
C HIS A 66 3.78 7.23 12.24
N GLU A 67 2.61 7.31 12.86
CA GLU A 67 1.49 6.37 12.65
C GLU A 67 1.00 6.35 11.20
N ALA A 68 0.93 7.53 10.55
CA ALA A 68 0.50 7.64 9.17
C ALA A 68 1.51 6.99 8.21
N LEU A 69 2.80 7.25 8.44
CA LEU A 69 3.90 6.64 7.67
C LEU A 69 3.98 5.12 7.89
N THR A 70 3.83 4.65 9.14
CA THR A 70 3.82 3.21 9.47
C THR A 70 2.65 2.51 8.79
N GLY A 71 1.46 3.13 8.75
CA GLY A 71 0.34 2.62 7.96
C GLY A 71 0.68 2.46 6.48
N ALA A 72 1.33 3.45 5.86
CA ALA A 72 1.78 3.33 4.48
C ALA A 72 2.83 2.22 4.29
N ALA A 73 3.78 2.06 5.21
CA ALA A 73 4.79 1.00 5.14
C ALA A 73 4.17 -0.40 5.23
N VAL A 74 3.11 -0.58 6.01
CA VAL A 74 2.35 -1.85 6.07
C VAL A 74 1.64 -2.10 4.73
N ALA A 75 0.94 -1.10 4.17
CA ALA A 75 0.28 -1.25 2.88
C ALA A 75 1.29 -1.58 1.75
N ILE A 76 2.44 -0.91 1.73
CA ILE A 76 3.52 -1.20 0.78
C ILE A 76 4.09 -2.60 1.00
N SER A 77 4.26 -3.06 2.24
CA SER A 77 4.71 -4.43 2.53
C SER A 77 3.76 -5.49 1.99
N MET A 78 2.46 -5.19 1.92
CA MET A 78 1.46 -6.13 1.42
C MET A 78 1.34 -6.11 -0.11
N CYS A 79 1.52 -4.93 -0.73
CA CYS A 79 1.11 -4.69 -2.11
C CYS A 79 2.20 -4.08 -3.00
N GLY A 80 3.40 -3.86 -2.47
CA GLY A 80 4.52 -3.21 -3.18
C GLY A 80 4.92 -3.93 -4.45
N LYS A 81 4.84 -5.27 -4.49
CA LYS A 81 5.10 -6.08 -5.68
C LYS A 81 4.23 -5.74 -6.90
N PHE A 82 3.05 -5.16 -6.69
CA PHE A 82 2.14 -4.81 -7.78
C PHE A 82 2.48 -3.45 -8.41
N VAL A 83 3.39 -2.66 -7.81
CA VAL A 83 3.70 -1.30 -8.28
C VAL A 83 4.55 -1.32 -9.55
N ARG A 84 3.95 -0.96 -10.68
CA ARG A 84 4.61 -0.95 -12.00
C ARG A 84 5.27 0.39 -12.35
N SER A 85 4.64 1.51 -12.00
CA SER A 85 5.16 2.84 -12.35
C SER A 85 6.43 3.19 -11.57
N ALA A 86 7.49 3.58 -12.28
CA ALA A 86 8.73 4.02 -11.66
C ALA A 86 8.55 5.27 -10.80
N GLY A 87 7.70 6.21 -11.24
CA GLY A 87 7.39 7.42 -10.46
C GLY A 87 6.61 7.11 -9.18
N GLU A 88 5.64 6.19 -9.26
CA GLU A 88 4.90 5.74 -8.08
C GLU A 88 5.81 5.02 -7.09
N ARG A 89 6.68 4.13 -7.59
CA ARG A 89 7.67 3.43 -6.78
C ARG A 89 8.62 4.40 -6.08
N ALA A 90 9.14 5.41 -6.79
CA ALA A 90 10.00 6.42 -6.19
C ALA A 90 9.30 7.22 -5.09
N ALA A 91 8.03 7.59 -5.29
CA ALA A 91 7.23 8.27 -4.27
C ALA A 91 7.02 7.40 -3.03
N MET A 92 6.69 6.11 -3.20
CA MET A 92 6.53 5.17 -2.09
C MET A 92 7.86 4.89 -1.37
N MET A 93 8.97 4.80 -2.10
CA MET A 93 10.31 4.68 -1.50
C MET A 93 10.65 5.91 -0.64
N SER A 94 10.33 7.12 -1.09
CA SER A 94 10.54 8.34 -0.30
C SER A 94 9.78 8.34 1.02
N ILE A 95 8.58 7.73 1.07
CA ILE A 95 7.82 7.56 2.32
C ILE A 95 8.56 6.61 3.27
N LEU A 96 9.09 5.49 2.76
CA LEU A 96 9.84 4.51 3.55
C LEU A 96 11.16 5.08 4.06
N ASP A 97 11.89 5.82 3.22
CA ASP A 97 13.13 6.49 3.61
C ASP A 97 12.88 7.50 4.72
N LYS A 98 11.79 8.28 4.64
CA LYS A 98 11.42 9.20 5.70
C LYS A 98 11.12 8.46 7.00
N LEU A 99 10.31 7.40 6.95
CA LEU A 99 9.97 6.60 8.12
C LEU A 99 11.21 5.95 8.77
N LYS A 100 12.15 5.47 7.94
CA LYS A 100 13.43 4.91 8.40
C LYS A 100 14.32 5.96 9.06
N ASN A 101 14.46 7.12 8.44
CA ASN A 101 15.44 8.13 8.86
C ASN A 101 14.96 8.96 10.04
N GLU A 102 13.67 9.32 10.08
CA GLU A 102 13.11 10.19 11.13
C GLU A 102 12.60 9.42 12.34
N PHE A 103 12.15 8.17 12.16
CA PHE A 103 11.57 7.37 13.24
C PHE A 103 12.29 6.04 13.50
N ILE A 104 13.38 5.74 12.79
CA ILE A 104 14.23 4.55 13.00
C ILE A 104 13.39 3.25 12.89
N TRP A 105 12.38 3.25 12.02
CA TRP A 105 11.52 2.09 11.81
C TRP A 105 12.16 1.07 10.87
N ASN A 106 11.85 -0.20 11.07
CA ASN A 106 12.27 -1.25 10.14
C ASN A 106 11.36 -1.28 8.91
N VAL A 107 11.87 -0.78 7.79
CA VAL A 107 11.17 -0.74 6.48
C VAL A 107 11.74 -1.75 5.48
N GLY A 108 12.64 -2.64 5.89
CA GLY A 108 13.39 -3.51 4.97
C GLY A 108 12.50 -4.37 4.08
N HIS A 109 11.44 -4.95 4.65
CA HIS A 109 10.47 -5.74 3.88
C HIS A 109 9.74 -4.90 2.82
N ALA A 110 9.22 -3.73 3.20
CA ALA A 110 8.52 -2.83 2.29
C ALA A 110 9.42 -2.35 1.13
N MET A 111 10.67 -2.01 1.42
CA MET A 111 11.66 -1.62 0.40
C MET A 111 11.99 -2.79 -0.53
N GLY A 112 12.07 -4.02 0.01
CA GLY A 112 12.27 -5.24 -0.75
C GLY A 112 11.14 -5.47 -1.76
N GLU A 113 9.88 -5.37 -1.33
CA GLU A 113 8.71 -5.53 -2.21
C GLU A 113 8.72 -4.54 -3.38
N LEU A 114 9.05 -3.27 -3.13
CA LEU A 114 9.15 -2.26 -4.19
C LEU A 114 10.33 -2.50 -5.14
N SER A 115 11.45 -3.04 -4.63
CA SER A 115 12.63 -3.36 -5.43
C SER A 115 12.37 -4.55 -6.35
N ASN A 116 11.69 -5.59 -5.84
CA ASN A 116 11.29 -6.75 -6.61
C ASN A 116 10.31 -6.37 -7.74
N ALA A 117 9.38 -5.45 -7.45
CA ALA A 117 8.45 -4.93 -8.46
C ALA A 117 9.17 -4.24 -9.65
N ALA A 118 10.37 -3.71 -9.44
CA ALA A 118 11.19 -3.11 -10.50
C ALA A 118 11.87 -4.18 -11.37
N ALA A 119 12.28 -5.31 -10.79
CA ALA A 119 12.88 -6.42 -11.52
C ALA A 119 11.87 -7.10 -12.46
N ASP A 120 10.61 -7.21 -12.03
CA ASP A 120 9.53 -7.81 -12.83
C ASP A 120 9.02 -6.94 -13.99
N ALA A 121 9.54 -5.72 -14.15
CA ALA A 121 9.11 -4.76 -15.17
C ALA A 121 10.05 -4.69 -16.40
N ILE A 122 11.14 -5.47 -16.41
CA ILE A 122 12.15 -5.59 -17.48
C ILE A 122 11.95 -6.91 -18.20
#